data_AF-A0A5J4V229-F1
#
_entry.id   AF-A0A5J4V229-F1
#
_cell.length_a   1.000
_cell.length_b   1.000
_cell.length_c   1.000
_cell.angle_alpha   90.00
_cell.angle_beta   90.00
_cell.angle_gamma   90.00
#
_symmetry.space_group_name_H-M   'P 1'
#
loop_
_entity.id
_entity.type
_entity.pdbx_description
1 polymer ?
#
loop_
_entity_poly.entity_id
_entity_poly.type
_entity_poly.pdbx_seq_one_letter_code
_entity_poly.pdbx_strand_id
1 'polypeptide(L)'
;MADNGAETWSGGQIVDAKLKWQQINEEKTKKEENVEQTIVTGSIMQDISNAIAQIDEHEKDTEFLKRFLHLVIIGYTSHRDEMTKIVKSSPLVNTLLRILKGMGEQEEQLQTIITAILCIVGALNMVREMAIRALNEGHKCGGDFIIFGETQKRMEELILSQTRSNRLVQMEKQILSDEMKLYDEEERSYDEKMQQKEGLVIGAFKDAIQTKDKQTRRDKERNKLIRGDSPYDHEILIDVDYKQKINDSDSFLGSESKKHDHDRSKKKDYQKDNKEDEKERRRKEKEKDKEKKEKEKLKKEKEKMKEKEKEKERYKRDEQRKEEEKIRNKQLEKQQQQQQQQQQQLVSVYQKEQSQLKVNEQLQLQQSKSVPQTSQPPQLVKPDIIEDWKPINFDDLLIQMNQQENEQIPVITDAEIVKEAQLTLKTKVPTRVFENGVFRISCQFTKTLNSRRFGVHPAGTEVFSNIPISNKDFRAITYDEKDGVVRIGWHELFRWNPVAKNNQPRWISFELDLREEIEHNTVRLFIGSEESPIIFIDVPKKLRIYTAYDFQPETTCSLKPFTIPKPAFAKYDI
;
A
#
# COMPACT_ATOMS: atom_id res chain seq x y z
N MET A 1 17.15 -47.70 57.70
CA MET A 1 17.22 -46.72 58.80
C MET A 1 17.72 -45.42 58.23
N ALA A 2 16.82 -44.47 58.01
CA ALA A 2 17.08 -43.05 57.75
C ALA A 2 15.73 -42.38 58.02
N ASP A 3 15.66 -41.51 59.02
CA ASP A 3 14.39 -40.98 59.54
C ASP A 3 14.25 -39.51 59.15
N ASN A 4 13.22 -39.19 58.37
CA ASN A 4 13.05 -37.86 57.79
C ASN A 4 12.14 -37.01 58.68
N GLY A 5 12.74 -36.38 59.70
CA GLY A 5 12.07 -35.44 60.59
C GLY A 5 11.57 -34.20 59.83
N ALA A 6 10.30 -34.19 59.47
CA ALA A 6 9.62 -33.01 58.94
C ALA A 6 9.08 -32.16 60.10
N GLU A 7 9.78 -31.09 60.45
CA GLU A 7 9.32 -30.15 61.49
C GLU A 7 8.05 -29.42 61.04
N THR A 8 6.90 -29.76 61.66
CA THR A 8 5.64 -29.06 61.43
C THR A 8 5.65 -27.71 62.16
N TRP A 9 5.83 -26.63 61.41
CA TRP A 9 5.77 -25.27 61.95
C TRP A 9 4.38 -25.01 62.56
N SER A 10 4.37 -24.57 63.82
CA SER A 10 3.14 -24.29 64.54
C SER A 10 2.49 -22.98 64.04
N GLY A 11 1.17 -22.90 64.10
CA GLY A 11 0.42 -21.75 63.56
C GLY A 11 0.83 -20.39 64.12
N GLY A 12 1.34 -20.33 65.36
CA GLY A 12 1.86 -19.10 65.96
C GLY A 12 3.11 -18.55 65.26
N GLN A 13 4.05 -19.42 64.86
CA GLN A 13 5.30 -19.02 64.22
C GLN A 13 5.07 -18.34 62.85
N ILE A 14 3.98 -18.71 62.16
CA ILE A 14 3.57 -18.09 60.89
C ILE A 14 2.98 -16.69 61.12
N VAL A 15 2.27 -16.48 62.23
CA VAL A 15 1.69 -15.16 62.60
C VAL A 15 2.79 -14.17 62.97
N ASP A 16 3.74 -14.56 63.82
CA ASP A 16 4.86 -13.71 64.22
C ASP A 16 5.75 -13.32 63.03
N ALA A 17 6.05 -14.27 62.14
CA ALA A 17 6.81 -14.02 60.92
C ALA A 17 6.12 -12.98 60.01
N LYS A 18 4.78 -13.04 59.91
CA LYS A 18 3.99 -12.10 59.11
C LYS A 18 3.94 -10.70 59.73
N LEU A 19 3.73 -10.61 61.05
CA LEU A 19 3.72 -9.33 61.79
C LEU A 19 5.07 -8.60 61.66
N LYS A 20 6.17 -9.34 61.80
CA LYS A 20 7.54 -8.82 61.67
C LYS A 20 7.85 -8.33 60.25
N TRP A 21 7.30 -8.98 59.23
CA TRP A 21 7.40 -8.52 57.83
C TRP A 21 6.65 -7.21 57.59
N GLN A 22 5.47 -7.03 58.18
CA GLN A 22 4.70 -5.78 58.06
C GLN A 22 5.45 -4.61 58.71
N GLN A 23 6.03 -4.80 59.89
CA GLN A 23 6.83 -3.78 60.58
C GLN A 23 8.05 -3.33 59.75
N ILE A 24 8.77 -4.26 59.12
CA ILE A 24 9.92 -3.95 58.25
C ILE A 24 9.48 -3.14 57.01
N ASN A 25 8.31 -3.42 56.44
CA ASN A 25 7.78 -2.65 55.31
C ASN A 25 7.37 -1.23 55.73
N GLU A 26 6.72 -1.06 56.89
CA GLU A 26 6.38 0.26 57.41
C GLU A 26 7.61 1.11 57.77
N GLU A 27 8.70 0.51 58.23
CA GLU A 27 9.97 1.22 58.45
C GLU A 27 10.67 1.60 57.14
N LYS A 28 10.43 0.88 56.05
CA LYS A 28 10.91 1.27 54.71
C LYS A 28 10.15 2.47 54.16
N THR A 29 8.82 2.41 54.10
CA THR A 29 8.03 3.53 53.53
C THR A 29 8.26 4.82 54.32
N LYS A 30 8.33 4.75 55.66
CA LYS A 30 8.64 5.91 56.52
C LYS A 30 10.05 6.49 56.29
N LYS A 31 11.00 5.72 55.73
CA LYS A 31 12.33 6.23 55.32
C LYS A 31 12.27 6.86 53.92
N GLU A 32 11.53 6.26 52.99
CA GLU A 32 11.33 6.78 51.63
C GLU A 32 10.58 8.13 51.68
N GLU A 33 9.49 8.24 52.45
CA GLU A 33 8.76 9.49 52.71
C GLU A 33 9.63 10.59 53.35
N ASN A 34 10.57 10.23 54.25
CA ASN A 34 11.50 11.21 54.84
C ASN A 34 12.54 11.73 53.84
N VAL A 35 12.98 10.90 52.88
CA VAL A 35 13.89 11.33 51.82
C VAL A 35 13.19 12.33 50.89
N GLU A 36 11.94 12.07 50.52
CA GLU A 36 11.14 13.03 49.73
C GLU A 36 10.90 14.35 50.50
N GLN A 37 10.50 14.28 51.78
CA GLN A 37 10.26 15.49 52.58
C GLN A 37 11.53 16.34 52.82
N THR A 38 12.72 15.72 52.88
CA THR A 38 13.98 16.46 53.07
C THR A 38 14.31 17.37 51.88
N ILE A 39 13.92 16.98 50.66
CA ILE A 39 14.14 17.76 49.43
C ILE A 39 13.32 19.08 49.43
N VAL A 40 12.20 19.13 50.15
CA VAL A 40 11.23 20.24 50.12
C VAL A 40 11.75 21.55 50.74
N THR A 41 12.84 21.51 51.52
CA THR A 41 13.41 22.70 52.19
C THR A 41 14.60 23.34 51.47
N GLY A 42 15.15 22.69 50.43
CA GLY A 42 16.20 23.23 49.58
C GLY A 42 15.63 23.83 48.28
N SER A 43 16.32 24.81 47.70
CA SER A 43 16.07 25.15 46.30
C SER A 43 16.66 24.04 45.42
N ILE A 44 15.80 23.29 44.73
CA ILE A 44 16.19 22.19 43.82
C ILE A 44 17.20 22.68 42.77
N MET A 45 17.11 23.94 42.34
CA MET A 45 18.04 24.55 41.38
C MET A 45 19.44 24.80 41.96
N GLN A 46 19.54 25.01 43.29
CA GLN A 46 20.83 25.04 43.99
C GLN A 46 21.42 23.63 44.13
N ASP A 47 20.61 22.62 44.45
CA ASP A 47 21.07 21.22 44.53
C ASP A 47 21.57 20.70 43.16
N ILE A 48 20.86 21.04 42.08
CA ILE A 48 21.33 20.79 40.71
C ILE A 48 22.66 21.52 40.45
N SER A 49 22.77 22.80 40.83
CA SER A 49 24.01 23.57 40.63
C SER A 49 25.19 23.01 41.41
N ASN A 50 24.95 22.53 42.64
CA ASN A 50 25.95 21.87 43.48
C ASN A 50 26.40 20.54 42.84
N ALA A 51 25.46 19.72 42.37
CA ALA A 51 25.76 18.45 41.71
C ALA A 51 26.51 18.65 40.38
N ILE A 52 26.20 19.68 39.60
CA ILE A 52 26.96 20.05 38.39
C ILE A 52 28.41 20.42 38.73
N ALA A 53 28.66 21.04 39.88
CA ALA A 53 30.02 21.37 40.31
C ALA A 53 30.81 20.14 40.82
N GLN A 54 30.13 19.14 41.38
CA GLN A 54 30.73 17.93 41.96
C GLN A 54 30.92 16.77 40.96
N ILE A 55 30.39 16.87 39.74
CA ILE A 55 30.29 15.74 38.81
C ILE A 55 31.66 15.17 38.36
N ASP A 56 32.72 15.98 38.37
CA ASP A 56 34.10 15.55 38.07
C ASP A 56 34.69 14.69 39.20
N GLU A 57 34.25 14.88 40.45
CA GLU A 57 34.68 14.10 41.62
C GLU A 57 33.90 12.76 41.73
N HIS A 58 32.74 12.69 41.08
CA HIS A 58 31.78 11.57 41.13
C HIS A 58 31.55 10.90 39.75
N GLU A 59 32.48 11.02 38.80
CA GLU A 59 32.31 10.53 37.42
C GLU A 59 32.03 9.02 37.28
N LYS A 60 32.35 8.22 38.30
CA LYS A 60 32.12 6.77 38.38
C LYS A 60 31.18 6.36 39.52
N ASP A 61 30.56 7.33 40.21
CA ASP A 61 29.63 7.09 41.31
C ASP A 61 28.20 6.91 40.76
N THR A 62 27.78 5.65 40.67
CA THR A 62 26.47 5.26 40.14
C THR A 62 25.30 5.85 40.94
N GLU A 63 25.42 5.99 42.27
CA GLU A 63 24.33 6.50 43.11
C GLU A 63 24.26 8.04 43.06
N PHE A 64 25.41 8.72 43.00
CA PHE A 64 25.45 10.15 42.68
C PHE A 64 24.81 10.44 41.32
N LEU A 65 25.20 9.69 40.27
CA LEU A 65 24.69 9.93 38.91
C LEU A 65 23.20 9.58 38.79
N LYS A 66 22.69 8.55 39.49
CA LYS A 66 21.23 8.31 39.62
C LYS A 66 20.50 9.47 40.29
N ARG A 67 21.02 9.96 41.43
CA ARG A 67 20.42 11.12 42.15
C ARG A 67 20.46 12.37 41.28
N PHE A 68 21.56 12.60 40.56
CA PHE A 68 21.71 13.74 39.67
C PHE A 68 20.76 13.66 38.47
N LEU A 69 20.60 12.48 37.84
CA LEU A 69 19.56 12.25 36.82
C LEU A 69 18.16 12.58 37.36
N HIS A 70 17.83 12.14 38.58
CA HIS A 70 16.54 12.44 39.21
C HIS A 70 16.34 13.95 39.46
N LEU A 71 17.37 14.64 39.96
CA LEU A 71 17.36 16.11 40.12
C LEU A 71 17.19 16.83 38.77
N VAL A 72 17.88 16.38 37.71
CA VAL A 72 17.75 16.93 36.35
C VAL A 72 16.33 16.75 35.80
N ILE A 73 15.69 15.60 36.05
CA ILE A 73 14.29 15.36 35.68
C ILE A 73 13.38 16.37 36.38
N ILE A 74 13.46 16.49 37.72
CA ILE A 74 12.62 17.45 38.48
C ILE A 74 12.89 18.90 38.03
N GLY A 75 14.15 19.26 37.77
CA GLY A 75 14.53 20.57 37.25
C GLY A 75 13.86 20.88 35.90
N TYR A 76 13.79 19.92 34.99
CA TYR A 76 13.12 20.10 33.70
C TYR A 76 11.60 20.03 33.75
N THR A 77 11.00 19.23 34.65
CA THR A 77 9.53 19.17 34.79
C THR A 77 8.95 20.39 35.50
N SER A 78 9.71 21.00 36.42
CA SER A 78 9.18 22.06 37.31
C SER A 78 9.78 23.44 37.06
N HIS A 79 11.00 23.53 36.49
CA HIS A 79 11.77 24.79 36.37
C HIS A 79 12.47 24.90 34.99
N ARG A 80 11.80 24.48 33.91
CA ARG A 80 12.34 24.29 32.54
C ARG A 80 13.25 25.42 32.04
N ASP A 81 12.86 26.68 32.22
CA ASP A 81 13.62 27.84 31.72
C ASP A 81 14.88 28.12 32.54
N GLU A 82 14.77 28.05 33.88
CA GLU A 82 15.93 28.16 34.77
C GLU A 82 16.91 27.01 34.56
N MET A 83 16.41 25.79 34.37
CA MET A 83 17.24 24.63 34.08
C MET A 83 17.93 24.76 32.72
N THR A 84 17.20 25.21 31.69
CA THR A 84 17.77 25.54 30.37
C THR A 84 18.83 26.64 30.46
N LYS A 85 18.66 27.61 31.35
CA LYS A 85 19.66 28.66 31.61
C LYS A 85 20.91 28.08 32.29
N ILE A 86 20.75 27.28 33.35
CA ILE A 86 21.86 26.59 34.06
C ILE A 86 22.66 25.71 33.09
N VAL A 87 21.99 24.88 32.29
CA VAL A 87 22.61 24.00 31.29
C VAL A 87 23.40 24.81 30.25
N LYS A 88 22.88 25.96 29.79
CA LYS A 88 23.57 26.84 28.83
C LYS A 88 24.73 27.64 29.44
N SER A 89 24.72 27.90 30.75
CA SER A 89 25.78 28.64 31.46
C SER A 89 26.85 27.77 32.12
N SER A 90 26.65 26.45 32.19
CA SER A 90 27.54 25.50 32.86
C SER A 90 28.30 24.62 31.86
N PRO A 91 29.44 24.02 32.24
CA PRO A 91 30.16 23.08 31.39
C PRO A 91 29.46 21.71 31.22
N LEU A 92 28.31 21.49 31.88
CA LEU A 92 27.68 20.18 32.11
C LEU A 92 27.68 19.25 30.90
N VAL A 93 27.20 19.73 29.74
CA VAL A 93 27.12 18.91 28.52
C VAL A 93 28.49 18.44 28.05
N ASN A 94 29.49 19.32 28.06
CA ASN A 94 30.86 18.98 27.66
C ASN A 94 31.54 18.06 28.67
N THR A 95 31.28 18.27 29.96
CA THR A 95 31.77 17.41 31.05
C THR A 95 31.20 15.99 30.94
N LEU A 96 29.88 15.85 30.79
CA LEU A 96 29.22 14.55 30.61
C LEU A 96 29.69 13.83 29.35
N LEU A 97 29.85 14.54 28.21
CA LEU A 97 30.40 13.95 26.98
C LEU A 97 31.86 13.51 27.14
N ARG A 98 32.69 14.26 27.89
CA ARG A 98 34.06 13.85 28.21
C ARG A 98 34.08 12.57 29.05
N ILE A 99 33.27 12.51 30.10
CA ILE A 99 33.14 11.32 30.97
C ILE A 99 32.66 10.12 30.14
N LEU A 100 31.61 10.29 29.34
CA LEU A 100 31.04 9.23 28.50
C LEU A 100 32.03 8.70 27.45
N LYS A 101 32.85 9.57 26.84
CA LYS A 101 33.94 9.13 25.95
C LYS A 101 35.08 8.40 26.70
N GLY A 102 35.25 8.66 27.99
CA GLY A 102 36.25 7.99 28.84
C GLY A 102 35.82 6.63 29.39
N MET A 103 34.55 6.26 29.28
CA MET A 103 33.99 5.02 29.85
C MET A 103 34.26 3.78 29.00
N GLY A 104 34.58 2.67 29.66
CA GLY A 104 34.78 1.37 29.03
C GLY A 104 33.46 0.59 28.84
N GLU A 105 33.49 -0.47 28.03
CA GLU A 105 32.33 -1.36 27.79
C GLU A 105 31.76 -1.99 29.07
N GLN A 106 32.59 -2.15 30.10
CA GLN A 106 32.19 -2.69 31.41
C GLN A 106 31.38 -1.69 32.27
N GLU A 107 31.28 -0.43 31.86
CA GLU A 107 30.64 0.67 32.60
C GLU A 107 29.25 1.02 32.02
N GLU A 108 28.61 0.08 31.32
CA GLU A 108 27.36 0.26 30.56
C GLU A 108 26.26 1.00 31.33
N GLN A 109 26.00 0.63 32.60
CA GLN A 109 24.98 1.31 33.42
C GLN A 109 25.27 2.81 33.61
N LEU A 110 26.54 3.17 33.80
CA LEU A 110 26.98 4.57 33.90
C LEU A 110 26.85 5.27 32.56
N GLN A 111 27.21 4.60 31.45
CA GLN A 111 27.02 5.14 30.10
C GLN A 111 25.55 5.45 29.80
N THR A 112 24.63 4.56 30.19
CA THR A 112 23.18 4.73 30.01
C THR A 112 22.63 5.86 30.88
N ILE A 113 23.05 5.98 32.14
CA ILE A 113 22.64 7.10 33.01
C ILE A 113 23.12 8.45 32.45
N ILE A 114 24.38 8.55 32.04
CA ILE A 114 24.95 9.79 31.47
C ILE A 114 24.29 10.13 30.13
N THR A 115 24.03 9.12 29.28
CA THR A 115 23.26 9.29 28.04
C THR A 115 21.84 9.78 28.31
N ALA A 116 21.16 9.27 29.34
CA ALA A 116 19.83 9.74 29.73
C ALA A 116 19.85 11.22 30.17
N ILE A 117 20.83 11.63 30.99
CA ILE A 117 21.02 13.04 31.38
C ILE A 117 21.26 13.89 30.13
N LEU A 118 22.19 13.49 29.25
CA LEU A 118 22.50 14.18 27.99
C LEU A 118 21.29 14.30 27.05
N CYS A 119 20.41 13.30 27.01
CA CYS A 119 19.14 13.38 26.28
C CYS A 119 18.19 14.42 26.89
N ILE A 120 18.00 14.43 28.21
CA ILE A 120 17.08 15.35 28.90
C ILE A 120 17.52 16.81 28.77
N VAL A 121 18.83 17.09 28.86
CA VAL A 121 19.39 18.45 28.65
C VAL A 121 19.40 18.88 27.16
N GLY A 122 18.89 18.04 26.24
CA GLY A 122 18.78 18.33 24.81
C GLY A 122 20.03 18.08 23.97
N ALA A 123 21.07 17.46 24.53
CA ALA A 123 22.36 17.23 23.86
C ALA A 123 22.41 15.98 22.96
N LEU A 124 21.29 15.27 22.75
CA LEU A 124 21.18 14.00 22.00
C LEU A 124 21.99 13.95 20.68
N ASN A 125 22.00 15.03 19.89
CA ASN A 125 22.76 15.05 18.64
C ASN A 125 24.29 15.01 18.84
N MET A 126 24.80 15.61 19.92
CA MET A 126 26.22 15.51 20.29
C MET A 126 26.58 14.10 20.74
N VAL A 127 25.68 13.41 21.46
CA VAL A 127 25.88 12.00 21.86
C VAL A 127 25.89 11.08 20.65
N ARG A 128 24.99 11.30 19.67
CA ARG A 128 25.00 10.59 18.37
C ARG A 128 26.31 10.80 17.62
N GLU A 129 26.75 12.05 17.44
CA GLU A 129 28.03 12.34 16.77
C GLU A 129 29.22 11.68 17.47
N MET A 130 29.22 11.66 18.80
CA MET A 130 30.27 11.00 19.59
C MET A 130 30.22 9.47 19.44
N ALA A 131 29.03 8.86 19.47
CA ALA A 131 28.85 7.42 19.27
C ALA A 131 29.23 6.98 17.83
N ILE A 132 28.88 7.76 16.80
CA ILE A 132 29.33 7.54 15.42
C ILE A 132 30.86 7.59 15.33
N ARG A 133 31.52 8.56 15.98
CA ARG A 133 32.98 8.66 16.00
C ARG A 133 33.60 7.46 16.71
N ALA A 134 33.09 7.08 17.89
CA ALA A 134 33.56 5.90 18.61
C ALA A 134 33.42 4.62 17.77
N LEU A 135 32.27 4.41 17.11
CA LEU A 135 32.03 3.26 16.23
C LEU A 135 33.01 3.22 15.04
N ASN A 136 33.31 4.38 14.44
CA ASN A 136 34.32 4.50 13.38
C ASN A 136 35.76 4.33 13.91
N GLU A 137 36.02 4.66 15.17
CA GLU A 137 37.28 4.42 15.90
C GLU A 137 37.41 2.93 16.36
N GLY A 138 36.35 2.12 16.23
CA GLY A 138 36.33 0.70 16.62
C GLY A 138 35.90 0.43 18.07
N HIS A 139 35.24 1.38 18.72
CA HIS A 139 34.85 1.35 20.13
C HIS A 139 33.32 1.48 20.31
N LYS A 140 32.72 0.71 21.23
CA LYS A 140 31.35 0.98 21.71
C LYS A 140 31.36 2.15 22.71
N CYS A 141 30.40 3.07 22.58
CA CYS A 141 30.22 4.19 23.51
C CYS A 141 28.77 4.69 23.46
N GLY A 142 28.18 4.97 24.63
CA GLY A 142 26.81 5.47 24.81
C GLY A 142 25.77 4.43 25.29
N GLY A 143 26.18 3.19 25.55
CA GLY A 143 25.26 2.07 25.79
C GLY A 143 24.50 1.61 24.53
N ASP A 144 23.90 0.42 24.58
CA ASP A 144 23.22 -0.16 23.40
C ASP A 144 21.97 0.67 22.96
N PHE A 145 21.40 1.47 23.87
CA PHE A 145 20.27 2.40 23.62
C PHE A 145 20.50 3.38 22.44
N ILE A 146 21.74 3.84 22.20
CA ILE A 146 22.05 4.71 21.04
C ILE A 146 22.18 3.89 19.75
N ILE A 147 22.80 2.70 19.83
CA ILE A 147 23.03 1.81 18.70
C ILE A 147 21.69 1.34 18.10
N PHE A 148 20.71 1.05 18.97
CA PHE A 148 19.37 0.69 18.54
C PHE A 148 18.70 1.85 17.77
N GLY A 149 18.76 3.08 18.31
CA GLY A 149 18.18 4.28 17.70
C GLY A 149 18.74 4.67 16.33
N GLU A 150 19.97 4.28 15.98
CA GLU A 150 20.49 4.44 14.62
C GLU A 150 20.10 3.30 13.67
N THR A 151 20.22 2.06 14.13
CA THR A 151 19.87 0.85 13.35
C THR A 151 18.40 0.91 12.93
N GLN A 152 17.56 1.35 13.87
CA GLN A 152 16.20 1.83 13.69
C GLN A 152 16.03 2.76 12.47
N LYS A 153 16.70 3.92 12.49
CA LYS A 153 16.55 4.98 11.50
C LYS A 153 17.06 4.57 10.11
N ARG A 154 18.17 3.82 10.04
CA ARG A 154 18.68 3.26 8.76
C ARG A 154 17.66 2.31 8.13
N MET A 155 16.96 1.50 8.93
CA MET A 155 15.89 0.63 8.42
C MET A 155 14.65 1.43 7.97
N GLU A 156 14.29 2.52 8.64
CA GLU A 156 13.21 3.41 8.22
C GLU A 156 13.54 4.14 6.90
N GLU A 157 14.76 4.65 6.75
CA GLU A 157 15.25 5.28 5.51
C GLU A 157 15.26 4.27 4.35
N LEU A 158 15.63 3.01 4.61
CA LEU A 158 15.57 1.92 3.63
C LEU A 158 14.12 1.61 3.22
N ILE A 159 13.20 1.49 4.18
CA ILE A 159 11.76 1.25 3.92
C ILE A 159 11.13 2.43 3.16
N LEU A 160 11.49 3.67 3.50
CA LEU A 160 11.06 4.88 2.77
C LEU A 160 11.60 4.89 1.33
N SER A 161 12.88 4.52 1.14
CA SER A 161 13.50 4.42 -0.19
C SER A 161 12.81 3.36 -1.05
N GLN A 162 12.59 2.16 -0.50
CA GLN A 162 11.90 1.07 -1.18
C GLN A 162 10.42 1.40 -1.48
N THR A 163 9.74 2.11 -0.57
CA THR A 163 8.37 2.62 -0.78
C THR A 163 8.30 3.65 -1.91
N ARG A 164 9.28 4.57 -2.00
CA ARG A 164 9.40 5.51 -3.12
C ARG A 164 9.66 4.78 -4.44
N SER A 165 10.56 3.81 -4.46
CA SER A 165 10.83 2.98 -5.65
C SER A 165 9.58 2.23 -6.12
N ASN A 166 8.87 1.57 -5.19
CA ASN A 166 7.63 0.85 -5.50
C ASN A 166 6.53 1.78 -6.07
N ARG A 167 6.39 3.02 -5.56
CA ARG A 167 5.45 4.01 -6.11
C ARG A 167 5.82 4.45 -7.52
N LEU A 168 7.11 4.65 -7.82
CA LEU A 168 7.57 4.98 -9.17
C LEU A 168 7.24 3.86 -10.17
N VAL A 169 7.53 2.60 -9.81
CA VAL A 169 7.17 1.41 -10.62
C VAL A 169 5.66 1.26 -10.80
N GLN A 170 4.85 1.63 -9.80
CA GLN A 170 3.39 1.67 -9.93
C GLN A 170 2.90 2.77 -10.88
N MET A 171 3.49 3.98 -10.81
CA MET A 171 3.17 5.07 -11.75
C MET A 171 3.56 4.72 -13.19
N GLU A 172 4.75 4.12 -13.40
CA GLU A 172 5.21 3.68 -14.73
C GLU A 172 4.28 2.61 -15.32
N LYS A 173 3.85 1.63 -14.51
CA LYS A 173 2.83 0.64 -14.91
C LYS A 173 1.47 1.27 -15.23
N GLN A 174 1.06 2.31 -14.51
CA GLN A 174 -0.18 3.02 -14.78
C GLN A 174 -0.10 3.78 -16.11
N ILE A 175 0.99 4.50 -16.36
CA ILE A 175 1.24 5.21 -17.63
C ILE A 175 1.18 4.22 -18.81
N LEU A 176 1.91 3.09 -18.73
CA LEU A 176 1.87 2.05 -19.76
C LEU A 176 0.46 1.45 -19.94
N SER A 177 -0.32 1.31 -18.86
CA SER A 177 -1.71 0.82 -18.94
C SER A 177 -2.64 1.83 -19.63
N ASP A 178 -2.42 3.13 -19.44
CA ASP A 178 -3.24 4.18 -20.04
C ASP A 178 -2.81 4.48 -21.50
N GLU A 179 -1.53 4.39 -21.83
CA GLU A 179 -1.03 4.35 -23.21
C GLU A 179 -1.65 3.18 -23.99
N MET A 180 -1.72 1.98 -23.40
CA MET A 180 -2.30 0.81 -24.08
C MET A 180 -3.80 0.98 -24.36
N LYS A 181 -4.57 1.57 -23.42
CA LYS A 181 -5.99 1.91 -23.65
C LYS A 181 -6.18 2.92 -24.77
N LEU A 182 -5.29 3.92 -24.88
CA LEU A 182 -5.31 4.88 -25.99
C LEU A 182 -5.13 4.19 -27.35
N TYR A 183 -4.23 3.21 -27.45
CA TYR A 183 -4.11 2.40 -28.67
C TYR A 183 -5.37 1.54 -28.93
N ASP A 184 -5.93 0.88 -27.91
CA ASP A 184 -7.19 0.12 -28.04
C ASP A 184 -8.37 1.02 -28.50
N GLU A 185 -8.39 2.30 -28.10
CA GLU A 185 -9.40 3.28 -28.50
C GLU A 185 -9.16 3.84 -29.91
N GLU A 186 -7.90 4.10 -30.31
CA GLU A 186 -7.56 4.46 -31.69
C GLU A 186 -7.91 3.34 -32.68
N GLU A 187 -7.64 2.07 -32.34
CA GLU A 187 -7.95 0.92 -33.19
C GLU A 187 -9.46 0.74 -33.36
N ARG A 188 -10.24 0.75 -32.26
CA ARG A 188 -11.71 0.73 -32.33
C ARG A 188 -12.27 1.90 -33.13
N SER A 189 -11.71 3.10 -32.96
CA SER A 189 -12.11 4.28 -33.73
C SER A 189 -11.68 4.21 -35.21
N TYR A 190 -10.71 3.37 -35.58
CA TYR A 190 -10.37 3.09 -36.98
C TYR A 190 -11.37 2.10 -37.59
N ASP A 191 -11.70 1.03 -36.88
CA ASP A 191 -12.65 0.00 -37.32
C ASP A 191 -14.08 0.54 -37.51
N GLU A 192 -14.57 1.38 -36.59
CA GLU A 192 -15.86 2.08 -36.77
C GLU A 192 -15.89 2.90 -38.07
N LYS A 193 -14.79 3.60 -38.38
CA LYS A 193 -14.66 4.39 -39.62
C LYS A 193 -14.53 3.53 -40.88
N MET A 194 -14.07 2.29 -40.75
CA MET A 194 -14.08 1.30 -41.84
C MET A 194 -15.48 0.74 -42.05
N GLN A 195 -16.16 0.28 -40.99
CA GLN A 195 -17.53 -0.24 -41.05
C GLN A 195 -18.53 0.80 -41.60
N GLN A 196 -18.41 2.07 -41.19
CA GLN A 196 -19.23 3.15 -41.76
C GLN A 196 -19.01 3.33 -43.28
N LYS A 197 -17.77 3.22 -43.77
CA LYS A 197 -17.48 3.29 -45.21
C LYS A 197 -18.05 2.09 -45.96
N GLU A 198 -17.90 0.88 -45.43
CA GLU A 198 -18.49 -0.33 -46.03
C GLU A 198 -20.02 -0.23 -46.09
N GLY A 199 -20.65 0.24 -45.01
CA GLY A 199 -22.09 0.52 -44.97
C GLY A 199 -22.54 1.50 -46.05
N LEU A 200 -21.81 2.60 -46.26
CA LEU A 200 -22.07 3.57 -47.33
C LEU A 200 -21.88 2.97 -48.74
N VAL A 201 -20.85 2.15 -48.96
CA VAL A 201 -20.60 1.46 -50.23
C VAL A 201 -21.71 0.44 -50.53
N ILE A 202 -22.12 -0.36 -49.54
CA ILE A 202 -23.22 -1.33 -49.65
C ILE A 202 -24.56 -0.62 -49.89
N GLY A 203 -24.81 0.51 -49.23
CA GLY A 203 -25.98 1.35 -49.46
C GLY A 203 -26.05 1.86 -50.91
N ALA A 204 -25.00 2.53 -51.37
CA ALA A 204 -24.90 3.03 -52.74
C ALA A 204 -25.04 1.92 -53.80
N PHE A 205 -24.54 0.70 -53.51
CA PHE A 205 -24.70 -0.45 -54.38
C PHE A 205 -26.16 -0.96 -54.44
N LYS A 206 -26.87 -0.99 -53.30
CA LYS A 206 -28.31 -1.33 -53.26
C LYS A 206 -29.15 -0.31 -54.02
N ASP A 207 -28.86 0.99 -53.89
CA ASP A 207 -29.57 2.04 -54.61
C ASP A 207 -29.30 1.99 -56.14
N ALA A 208 -28.08 1.64 -56.54
CA ALA A 208 -27.71 1.39 -57.93
C ALA A 208 -28.42 0.17 -58.55
N ILE A 209 -28.81 -0.82 -57.73
CA ILE A 209 -29.67 -1.95 -58.17
C ILE A 209 -31.12 -1.49 -58.27
N GLN A 210 -31.69 -0.87 -57.23
CA GLN A 210 -33.09 -0.42 -57.26
C GLN A 210 -33.37 0.57 -58.41
N THR A 211 -32.43 1.45 -58.73
CA THR A 211 -32.58 2.38 -59.86
C THR A 211 -32.55 1.66 -61.21
N LYS A 212 -31.71 0.63 -61.39
CA LYS A 212 -31.74 -0.25 -62.58
C LYS A 212 -33.05 -1.03 -62.70
N ASP A 213 -33.59 -1.54 -61.60
CA ASP A 213 -34.87 -2.27 -61.62
C ASP A 213 -36.04 -1.34 -61.98
N LYS A 214 -36.07 -0.13 -61.39
CA LYS A 214 -37.06 0.91 -61.74
C LYS A 214 -36.94 1.35 -63.21
N GLN A 215 -35.72 1.47 -63.73
CA GLN A 215 -35.47 1.75 -65.15
C GLN A 215 -35.99 0.60 -66.04
N THR A 216 -35.64 -0.64 -65.70
CA THR A 216 -36.04 -1.85 -66.46
C THR A 216 -37.56 -2.06 -66.46
N ARG A 217 -38.27 -1.71 -65.38
CA ARG A 217 -39.74 -1.71 -65.36
C ARG A 217 -40.32 -0.68 -66.32
N ARG A 218 -39.84 0.57 -66.29
CA ARG A 218 -40.27 1.63 -67.23
C ARG A 218 -40.00 1.26 -68.68
N ASP A 219 -38.86 0.66 -68.98
CA ASP A 219 -38.51 0.25 -70.34
C ASP A 219 -39.37 -0.94 -70.82
N LYS A 220 -39.76 -1.86 -69.92
CA LYS A 220 -40.76 -2.91 -70.20
C LYS A 220 -42.16 -2.34 -70.42
N GLU A 221 -42.62 -1.42 -69.58
CA GLU A 221 -43.91 -0.74 -69.71
C GLU A 221 -43.99 0.06 -71.02
N ARG A 222 -42.92 0.79 -71.37
CA ARG A 222 -42.79 1.53 -72.62
C ARG A 222 -42.84 0.62 -73.85
N ASN A 223 -42.16 -0.54 -73.81
CA ASN A 223 -42.25 -1.54 -74.88
C ASN A 223 -43.64 -2.19 -74.96
N LYS A 224 -44.35 -2.32 -73.83
CA LYS A 224 -45.74 -2.81 -73.82
C LYS A 224 -46.69 -1.80 -74.47
N LEU A 225 -46.49 -0.50 -74.23
CA LEU A 225 -47.25 0.57 -74.88
C LEU A 225 -47.00 0.72 -76.40
N ILE A 226 -45.91 0.15 -76.92
CA ILE A 226 -45.57 0.14 -78.35
C ILE A 226 -46.19 -1.07 -79.09
N ARG A 227 -46.58 -2.12 -78.36
CA ARG A 227 -47.33 -3.27 -78.89
C ARG A 227 -48.79 -3.17 -78.46
N GLY A 228 -49.54 -2.29 -79.13
CA GLY A 228 -50.99 -2.21 -78.98
C GLY A 228 -51.67 -3.52 -79.40
N ASP A 229 -52.82 -3.81 -78.79
CA ASP A 229 -53.52 -5.07 -78.97
C ASP A 229 -54.08 -5.25 -80.39
N SER A 230 -53.78 -6.40 -80.99
CA SER A 230 -54.43 -6.89 -82.22
C SER A 230 -54.95 -8.30 -81.94
N PRO A 231 -56.26 -8.48 -81.71
CA PRO A 231 -56.84 -9.80 -81.43
C PRO A 231 -57.17 -10.54 -82.73
N TYR A 232 -56.57 -11.71 -82.94
CA TYR A 232 -57.23 -12.94 -83.40
C TYR A 232 -56.24 -14.12 -83.37
N ASP A 233 -56.78 -15.32 -83.13
CA ASP A 233 -56.02 -16.55 -82.93
C ASP A 233 -55.52 -17.20 -84.23
N HIS A 234 -54.39 -17.89 -84.18
CA HIS A 234 -54.42 -19.36 -84.15
C HIS A 234 -53.06 -19.98 -83.78
N GLU A 235 -53.11 -21.24 -83.39
CA GLU A 235 -51.97 -22.11 -83.11
C GLU A 235 -51.13 -22.40 -84.37
N ILE A 236 -49.86 -22.73 -84.19
CA ILE A 236 -49.17 -23.86 -84.86
C ILE A 236 -47.82 -24.10 -84.15
N LEU A 237 -47.50 -25.37 -83.89
CA LEU A 237 -46.15 -25.79 -83.48
C LEU A 237 -45.18 -25.67 -84.67
N ILE A 238 -43.95 -25.21 -84.43
CA ILE A 238 -42.72 -25.82 -85.00
C ILE A 238 -41.48 -25.31 -84.26
N ASP A 239 -40.40 -26.06 -84.40
CA ASP A 239 -39.20 -26.09 -83.55
C ASP A 239 -37.99 -25.35 -84.19
N VAL A 240 -36.86 -25.31 -83.47
CA VAL A 240 -35.48 -25.05 -83.96
C VAL A 240 -35.13 -23.65 -84.50
N ASP A 241 -34.62 -22.82 -83.58
CA ASP A 241 -33.22 -22.31 -83.54
C ASP A 241 -32.58 -21.38 -84.63
N TYR A 242 -31.56 -20.63 -84.16
CA TYR A 242 -30.46 -19.94 -84.87
C TYR A 242 -30.64 -18.69 -85.76
N LYS A 243 -30.17 -17.56 -85.18
CA LYS A 243 -29.16 -16.61 -85.72
C LYS A 243 -29.36 -15.86 -87.07
N GLN A 244 -29.59 -14.55 -86.89
CA GLN A 244 -28.62 -13.46 -87.18
C GLN A 244 -28.45 -12.95 -88.63
N LYS A 245 -28.21 -11.62 -88.75
CA LYS A 245 -27.91 -10.81 -89.97
C LYS A 245 -29.14 -10.50 -90.87
N ILE A 246 -29.17 -9.45 -91.71
CA ILE A 246 -28.52 -8.12 -91.78
C ILE A 246 -29.44 -7.19 -92.60
N ASN A 247 -29.30 -5.86 -92.44
CA ASN A 247 -29.76 -4.67 -93.21
C ASN A 247 -30.72 -4.75 -94.44
N ASP A 248 -31.26 -3.56 -94.76
CA ASP A 248 -31.69 -3.09 -96.10
C ASP A 248 -32.99 -3.73 -96.70
N SER A 249 -33.84 -3.04 -97.50
CA SER A 249 -33.98 -1.59 -97.81
C SER A 249 -35.31 -1.28 -98.54
N ASP A 250 -35.86 -0.07 -98.30
CA ASP A 250 -36.72 0.74 -99.20
C ASP A 250 -38.10 0.27 -99.74
N SER A 251 -38.89 1.29 -100.16
CA SER A 251 -40.12 1.26 -101.00
C SER A 251 -41.45 0.78 -100.36
N PHE A 252 -42.67 1.23 -100.75
CA PHE A 252 -43.16 2.42 -101.51
C PHE A 252 -44.73 2.50 -101.39
N LEU A 253 -45.37 3.58 -101.89
CA LEU A 253 -46.82 3.91 -101.89
C LEU A 253 -47.45 4.30 -100.51
N GLY A 254 -48.47 5.18 -100.43
CA GLY A 254 -49.04 6.09 -101.44
C GLY A 254 -50.34 6.80 -100.99
N SER A 255 -50.58 8.05 -101.48
CA SER A 255 -51.80 8.90 -101.37
C SER A 255 -52.31 9.33 -99.95
N GLU A 256 -52.84 10.54 -99.71
CA GLU A 256 -52.88 11.81 -100.51
C GLU A 256 -52.13 12.93 -99.70
N SER A 257 -52.54 14.18 -99.40
CA SER A 257 -53.70 15.02 -99.73
C SER A 257 -53.37 16.53 -99.77
N LYS A 258 -54.39 17.34 -100.05
CA LYS A 258 -54.49 18.82 -100.10
C LYS A 258 -54.31 19.47 -98.72
N LYS A 259 -53.94 20.76 -98.56
CA LYS A 259 -53.48 21.82 -99.48
C LYS A 259 -52.87 22.96 -98.64
N HIS A 260 -51.68 23.46 -98.98
CA HIS A 260 -51.37 24.89 -98.91
C HIS A 260 -50.03 25.22 -99.59
N ASP A 261 -50.09 25.95 -100.70
CA ASP A 261 -48.99 26.79 -101.18
C ASP A 261 -48.93 28.05 -100.27
N HIS A 262 -47.81 28.73 -100.07
CA HIS A 262 -46.72 28.99 -101.03
C HIS A 262 -45.34 29.10 -100.31
N ASP A 263 -44.33 29.65 -100.99
CA ASP A 263 -42.98 29.99 -100.47
C ASP A 263 -42.12 28.83 -99.90
N ARG A 264 -41.51 28.02 -100.78
CA ARG A 264 -40.59 26.94 -100.39
C ARG A 264 -39.38 26.72 -101.32
N SER A 265 -38.81 27.79 -101.88
CA SER A 265 -37.69 27.69 -102.85
C SER A 265 -36.29 28.00 -102.32
N LYS A 266 -36.14 28.52 -101.08
CA LYS A 266 -34.81 28.81 -100.46
C LYS A 266 -34.44 27.93 -99.25
N LYS A 267 -35.16 26.82 -99.05
CA LYS A 267 -35.16 26.06 -97.78
C LYS A 267 -34.70 24.59 -97.90
N LYS A 268 -34.20 24.16 -99.06
CA LYS A 268 -33.71 22.78 -99.27
C LYS A 268 -32.21 22.63 -99.00
N ASP A 269 -31.39 23.55 -99.49
CA ASP A 269 -29.93 23.47 -99.32
C ASP A 269 -29.54 23.70 -97.84
N TYR A 270 -30.12 24.72 -97.22
CA TYR A 270 -30.09 24.99 -95.77
C TYR A 270 -30.59 23.83 -94.86
N GLN A 271 -31.22 22.79 -95.43
CA GLN A 271 -31.63 21.58 -94.72
C GLN A 271 -30.72 20.36 -94.97
N LYS A 272 -29.72 20.48 -95.84
CA LYS A 272 -28.72 19.44 -96.10
C LYS A 272 -27.50 19.67 -95.20
N ASP A 273 -26.90 20.85 -95.28
CA ASP A 273 -25.69 21.24 -94.53
C ASP A 273 -25.90 21.08 -93.02
N ASN A 274 -27.04 21.61 -92.52
CA ASN A 274 -27.44 21.55 -91.11
C ASN A 274 -27.61 20.10 -90.59
N LYS A 275 -27.86 19.10 -91.45
CA LYS A 275 -27.90 17.67 -91.08
C LYS A 275 -26.53 17.01 -91.02
N GLU A 276 -25.55 17.51 -91.77
CA GLU A 276 -24.16 17.05 -91.67
C GLU A 276 -23.48 17.67 -90.46
N ASP A 277 -23.74 18.96 -90.21
CA ASP A 277 -23.33 19.70 -89.01
C ASP A 277 -23.86 19.01 -87.72
N GLU A 278 -25.13 18.57 -87.70
CA GLU A 278 -25.69 17.83 -86.57
C GLU A 278 -25.08 16.42 -86.42
N LYS A 279 -24.82 15.70 -87.53
CA LYS A 279 -24.11 14.41 -87.50
C LYS A 279 -22.68 14.57 -86.95
N GLU A 280 -21.98 15.64 -87.31
CA GLU A 280 -20.61 15.89 -86.85
C GLU A 280 -20.57 16.31 -85.37
N ARG A 281 -21.51 17.16 -84.92
CA ARG A 281 -21.71 17.46 -83.49
C ARG A 281 -21.95 16.17 -82.69
N ARG A 282 -22.87 15.32 -83.14
CA ARG A 282 -23.16 14.00 -82.53
C ARG A 282 -21.98 13.01 -82.58
N ARG A 283 -21.00 13.18 -83.48
CA ARG A 283 -19.73 12.44 -83.50
C ARG A 283 -18.77 12.98 -82.44
N LYS A 284 -18.48 14.28 -82.47
CA LYS A 284 -17.58 14.98 -81.53
C LYS A 284 -18.05 14.87 -80.07
N GLU A 285 -19.36 14.84 -79.83
CA GLU A 285 -19.96 14.59 -78.52
C GLU A 285 -19.69 13.16 -78.03
N LYS A 286 -19.96 12.14 -78.85
CA LYS A 286 -19.66 10.73 -78.52
C LYS A 286 -18.16 10.47 -78.31
N GLU A 287 -17.31 11.24 -78.97
CA GLU A 287 -15.85 11.15 -78.84
C GLU A 287 -15.38 11.75 -77.50
N LYS A 288 -15.83 12.96 -77.15
CA LYS A 288 -15.62 13.54 -75.81
C LYS A 288 -16.16 12.64 -74.69
N ASP A 289 -17.29 11.97 -74.92
CA ASP A 289 -17.91 11.10 -73.93
C ASP A 289 -17.13 9.77 -73.74
N LYS A 290 -16.45 9.26 -74.79
CA LYS A 290 -15.45 8.19 -74.67
C LYS A 290 -14.21 8.67 -73.91
N GLU A 291 -13.63 9.79 -74.31
CA GLU A 291 -12.43 10.36 -73.70
C GLU A 291 -12.62 10.63 -72.19
N LYS A 292 -13.80 11.13 -71.81
CA LYS A 292 -14.20 11.33 -70.41
C LYS A 292 -14.24 10.01 -69.63
N LYS A 293 -14.86 8.97 -70.20
CA LYS A 293 -14.93 7.63 -69.58
C LYS A 293 -13.56 6.96 -69.46
N GLU A 294 -12.67 7.21 -70.40
CA GLU A 294 -11.28 6.72 -70.38
C GLU A 294 -10.43 7.44 -69.33
N LYS A 295 -10.51 8.78 -69.25
CA LYS A 295 -9.91 9.58 -68.17
C LYS A 295 -10.43 9.18 -66.78
N GLU A 296 -11.71 8.84 -66.65
CA GLU A 296 -12.30 8.36 -65.39
C GLU A 296 -11.76 6.97 -64.99
N LYS A 297 -11.62 6.03 -65.96
CA LYS A 297 -10.95 4.74 -65.71
C LYS A 297 -9.51 4.94 -65.23
N LEU A 298 -8.73 5.76 -65.95
CA LEU A 298 -7.33 6.01 -65.63
C LEU A 298 -7.16 6.66 -64.23
N LYS A 299 -8.11 7.52 -63.81
CA LYS A 299 -8.14 8.07 -62.44
C LYS A 299 -8.37 6.99 -61.40
N LYS A 300 -9.39 6.13 -61.58
CA LYS A 300 -9.72 5.03 -60.64
C LYS A 300 -8.59 4.01 -60.54
N GLU A 301 -7.86 3.77 -61.63
CA GLU A 301 -6.69 2.89 -61.64
C GLU A 301 -5.49 3.50 -60.88
N LYS A 302 -5.21 4.79 -61.08
CA LYS A 302 -4.20 5.53 -60.28
C LYS A 302 -4.56 5.61 -58.79
N GLU A 303 -5.84 5.69 -58.45
CA GLU A 303 -6.31 5.66 -57.05
C GLU A 303 -6.06 4.28 -56.43
N LYS A 304 -6.42 3.18 -57.11
CA LYS A 304 -6.13 1.80 -56.66
C LYS A 304 -4.63 1.51 -56.52
N MET A 305 -3.79 2.07 -57.39
CA MET A 305 -2.32 1.96 -57.29
C MET A 305 -1.81 2.59 -55.99
N LYS A 306 -2.23 3.83 -55.69
CA LYS A 306 -1.86 4.55 -54.47
C LYS A 306 -2.41 3.91 -53.19
N GLU A 307 -3.55 3.24 -53.27
CA GLU A 307 -4.15 2.51 -52.15
C GLU A 307 -3.29 1.29 -51.77
N LYS A 308 -2.93 0.46 -52.75
CA LYS A 308 -2.00 -0.68 -52.57
C LYS A 308 -0.60 -0.27 -52.13
N GLU A 309 -0.15 0.92 -52.50
CA GLU A 309 1.14 1.47 -52.07
C GLU A 309 1.12 1.83 -50.58
N LYS A 310 0.05 2.51 -50.12
CA LYS A 310 -0.18 2.81 -48.69
C LYS A 310 -0.40 1.57 -47.84
N GLU A 311 -1.06 0.55 -48.39
CA GLU A 311 -1.27 -0.75 -47.74
C GLU A 311 0.09 -1.44 -47.47
N LYS A 312 0.99 -1.44 -48.45
CA LYS A 312 2.37 -1.95 -48.29
C LYS A 312 3.21 -1.15 -47.29
N GLU A 313 3.04 0.17 -47.22
CA GLU A 313 3.71 0.99 -46.19
C GLU A 313 3.20 0.70 -44.77
N ARG A 314 1.90 0.41 -44.60
CA ARG A 314 1.32 0.02 -43.31
C ARG A 314 1.93 -1.30 -42.85
N TYR A 315 1.87 -2.32 -43.70
CA TYR A 315 2.43 -3.64 -43.40
C TYR A 315 3.89 -3.56 -42.93
N LYS A 316 4.74 -2.80 -43.62
CA LYS A 316 6.14 -2.57 -43.21
C LYS A 316 6.29 -1.88 -41.85
N ARG A 317 5.44 -0.89 -41.54
CA ARG A 317 5.46 -0.20 -40.24
C ARG A 317 4.98 -1.11 -39.11
N ASP A 318 4.04 -2.00 -39.39
CA ASP A 318 3.48 -2.93 -38.40
C ASP A 318 4.42 -4.12 -38.16
N GLU A 319 5.18 -4.53 -39.18
CA GLU A 319 6.31 -5.45 -39.07
C GLU A 319 7.46 -4.84 -38.26
N GLN A 320 7.87 -3.60 -38.56
CA GLN A 320 8.90 -2.89 -37.79
C GLN A 320 8.52 -2.71 -36.31
N ARG A 321 7.28 -2.29 -36.00
CA ARG A 321 6.82 -2.15 -34.61
C ARG A 321 6.89 -3.47 -33.83
N LYS A 322 6.58 -4.61 -34.47
CA LYS A 322 6.72 -5.95 -33.87
C LYS A 322 8.18 -6.39 -33.68
N GLU A 323 9.13 -5.82 -34.41
CA GLU A 323 10.57 -6.03 -34.18
C GLU A 323 11.05 -5.18 -32.98
N GLU A 324 10.66 -3.91 -32.94
CA GLU A 324 10.99 -2.97 -31.85
C GLU A 324 10.42 -3.44 -30.49
N GLU A 325 9.19 -3.98 -30.48
CA GLU A 325 8.55 -4.56 -29.30
C GLU A 325 9.33 -5.78 -28.76
N LYS A 326 9.75 -6.71 -29.65
CA LYS A 326 10.60 -7.86 -29.26
C LYS A 326 11.92 -7.39 -28.66
N ILE A 327 12.52 -6.32 -29.20
CA ILE A 327 13.76 -5.75 -28.66
C ILE A 327 13.52 -5.15 -27.26
N ARG A 328 12.43 -4.38 -27.07
CA ARG A 328 12.05 -3.81 -25.76
C ARG A 328 11.82 -4.92 -24.72
N ASN A 329 11.04 -5.95 -25.06
CA ASN A 329 10.74 -7.05 -24.14
C ASN A 329 12.01 -7.83 -23.75
N LYS A 330 12.91 -8.09 -24.72
CA LYS A 330 14.21 -8.75 -24.48
C LYS A 330 15.20 -7.89 -23.68
N GLN A 331 15.05 -6.57 -23.65
CA GLN A 331 15.78 -5.68 -22.73
C GLN A 331 15.20 -5.76 -21.31
N LEU A 332 13.87 -5.77 -21.18
CA LEU A 332 13.18 -5.86 -19.89
C LEU A 332 13.47 -7.19 -19.18
N GLU A 333 13.48 -8.32 -19.90
CA GLU A 333 13.88 -9.63 -19.37
C GLU A 333 15.31 -9.61 -18.79
N LYS A 334 16.28 -9.01 -19.51
CA LYS A 334 17.66 -8.87 -19.03
C LYS A 334 17.74 -8.02 -17.76
N GLN A 335 16.96 -6.95 -17.68
CA GLN A 335 16.93 -6.07 -16.51
C GLN A 335 16.36 -6.81 -15.29
N GLN A 336 15.30 -7.61 -15.47
CA GLN A 336 14.76 -8.47 -14.40
C GLN A 336 15.74 -9.54 -13.95
N GLN A 337 16.44 -10.22 -14.88
CA GLN A 337 17.49 -11.18 -14.55
C GLN A 337 18.64 -10.53 -13.76
N GLN A 338 19.06 -9.32 -14.12
CA GLN A 338 20.09 -8.58 -13.40
C GLN A 338 19.65 -8.20 -11.98
N GLN A 339 18.39 -7.79 -11.78
CA GLN A 339 17.83 -7.53 -10.44
C GLN A 339 17.76 -8.81 -9.60
N GLN A 340 17.35 -9.95 -10.17
CA GLN A 340 17.34 -11.24 -9.47
C GLN A 340 18.76 -11.67 -9.05
N GLN A 341 19.77 -11.48 -9.89
CA GLN A 341 21.17 -11.75 -9.54
C GLN A 341 21.66 -10.86 -8.38
N GLN A 342 21.31 -9.58 -8.36
CA GLN A 342 21.64 -8.67 -7.25
C GLN A 342 20.97 -9.11 -5.94
N GLN A 343 19.70 -9.53 -5.97
CA GLN A 343 19.01 -10.07 -4.79
C GLN A 343 19.65 -11.36 -4.28
N GLN A 344 20.02 -12.29 -5.17
CA GLN A 344 20.74 -13.52 -4.80
C GLN A 344 22.12 -13.22 -4.19
N GLN A 345 22.84 -12.22 -4.71
CA GLN A 345 24.11 -11.78 -4.12
C GLN A 345 23.91 -11.23 -2.70
N LEU A 346 22.92 -10.35 -2.48
CA LEU A 346 22.57 -9.82 -1.15
C LEU A 346 22.25 -10.93 -0.14
N VAL A 347 21.40 -11.90 -0.52
CA VAL A 347 21.09 -13.07 0.33
C VAL A 347 22.35 -13.88 0.64
N SER A 348 23.25 -14.06 -0.33
CA SER A 348 24.51 -14.80 -0.13
C SER A 348 25.52 -14.08 0.78
N VAL A 349 25.47 -12.74 0.86
CA VAL A 349 26.28 -11.94 1.79
C VAL A 349 25.72 -12.09 3.21
N TYR A 350 24.42 -11.87 3.38
CA TYR A 350 23.75 -12.01 4.67
C TYR A 350 23.92 -13.42 5.28
N GLN A 351 23.80 -14.48 4.46
CA GLN A 351 24.06 -15.85 4.91
C GLN A 351 25.51 -16.09 5.37
N LYS A 352 26.50 -15.39 4.79
CA LYS A 352 27.90 -15.47 5.24
C LYS A 352 28.11 -14.74 6.56
N GLU A 353 27.53 -13.55 6.73
CA GLU A 353 27.58 -12.79 7.99
C GLU A 353 26.96 -13.60 9.15
N GLN A 354 25.76 -14.16 8.93
CA GLN A 354 25.10 -15.07 9.88
C GLN A 354 25.93 -16.33 10.19
N SER A 355 26.73 -16.82 9.24
CA SER A 355 27.65 -17.95 9.47
C SER A 355 28.89 -17.54 10.27
N GLN A 356 29.44 -16.34 10.04
CA GLN A 356 30.57 -15.80 10.80
C GLN A 356 30.22 -15.52 12.26
N LEU A 357 29.03 -14.96 12.53
CA LEU A 357 28.53 -14.73 13.88
C LEU A 357 28.52 -16.02 14.72
N LYS A 358 27.98 -17.12 14.16
CA LYS A 358 27.93 -18.44 14.82
C LYS A 358 29.31 -19.06 15.06
N VAL A 359 30.29 -18.78 14.21
CA VAL A 359 31.69 -19.23 14.42
C VAL A 359 32.35 -18.45 15.56
N ASN A 360 32.12 -17.14 15.64
CA ASN A 360 32.65 -16.30 16.72
C ASN A 360 32.05 -16.68 18.09
N GLU A 361 30.74 -16.96 18.12
CA GLU A 361 30.02 -17.45 19.31
C GLU A 361 30.58 -18.80 19.80
N GLN A 362 30.84 -19.75 18.89
CA GLN A 362 31.48 -21.02 19.24
C GLN A 362 32.92 -20.85 19.75
N LEU A 363 33.67 -19.86 19.26
CA LEU A 363 35.02 -19.53 19.73
C LEU A 363 35.02 -19.03 21.19
N GLN A 364 34.08 -18.16 21.57
CA GLN A 364 33.90 -17.74 22.96
C GLN A 364 33.51 -18.92 23.88
N LEU A 365 32.64 -19.82 23.39
CA LEU A 365 32.24 -21.05 24.09
C LEU A 365 33.33 -22.12 24.24
N GLN A 366 34.48 -21.96 23.57
CA GLN A 366 35.67 -22.78 23.76
C GLN A 366 36.69 -22.12 24.71
N GLN A 367 36.90 -20.80 24.60
CA GLN A 367 37.83 -20.06 25.46
C GLN A 367 37.43 -20.08 26.95
N SER A 368 36.14 -20.20 27.24
CA SER A 368 35.59 -20.31 28.61
C SER A 368 35.82 -21.66 29.32
N LYS A 369 36.43 -22.67 28.67
CA LYS A 369 36.52 -24.06 29.17
C LYS A 369 37.89 -24.49 29.71
N SER A 370 38.89 -23.62 29.74
CA SER A 370 40.30 -23.98 29.99
C SER A 370 40.87 -23.57 31.36
N VAL A 371 40.04 -23.22 32.34
CA VAL A 371 40.49 -22.77 33.69
C VAL A 371 40.21 -23.84 34.76
N PRO A 372 41.23 -24.33 35.50
CA PRO A 372 41.03 -25.27 36.63
C PRO A 372 40.36 -24.61 37.84
N GLN A 373 39.50 -25.34 38.55
CA GLN A 373 38.77 -24.85 39.73
C GLN A 373 39.38 -25.31 41.05
N THR A 374 39.34 -24.45 42.08
CA THR A 374 39.57 -24.81 43.49
C THR A 374 38.61 -24.06 44.44
N SER A 375 37.97 -24.83 45.33
CA SER A 375 37.41 -24.45 46.65
C SER A 375 36.40 -23.28 46.80
N GLN A 376 35.12 -23.64 46.70
CA GLN A 376 33.94 -23.21 47.51
C GLN A 376 33.50 -21.72 47.64
N PRO A 377 32.21 -21.44 47.96
CA PRO A 377 31.53 -20.20 47.54
C PRO A 377 30.88 -19.33 48.64
N PRO A 378 30.70 -18.02 48.39
CA PRO A 378 29.65 -17.18 49.00
C PRO A 378 28.32 -17.26 48.22
N GLN A 379 27.22 -16.77 48.82
CA GLN A 379 25.91 -16.62 48.16
C GLN A 379 25.67 -15.18 47.68
N LEU A 380 25.13 -15.01 46.45
CA LEU A 380 24.28 -13.91 45.95
C LEU A 380 23.82 -14.35 44.53
N VAL A 381 22.54 -14.62 44.24
CA VAL A 381 21.42 -13.69 43.95
C VAL A 381 21.64 -12.83 42.70
N LYS A 382 20.74 -13.02 41.72
CA LYS A 382 20.34 -12.23 40.51
C LYS A 382 21.09 -10.92 40.19
N PRO A 383 21.36 -10.67 38.88
CA PRO A 383 20.39 -9.93 38.03
C PRO A 383 19.65 -10.73 36.93
N ASP A 384 19.20 -10.02 35.89
CA ASP A 384 18.09 -10.33 34.96
C ASP A 384 18.37 -9.90 33.47
N ILE A 385 17.89 -8.72 32.98
CA ILE A 385 18.11 -8.05 31.64
C ILE A 385 17.38 -8.66 30.38
N ILE A 386 16.94 -7.93 29.33
CA ILE A 386 16.18 -6.66 29.12
C ILE A 386 15.89 -6.42 27.58
N GLU A 387 15.00 -5.48 27.20
CA GLU A 387 14.80 -4.83 25.85
C GLU A 387 14.38 -5.70 24.62
N ASP A 388 13.92 -5.20 23.46
CA ASP A 388 13.58 -3.85 22.90
C ASP A 388 12.19 -3.95 22.19
N TRP A 389 11.31 -2.96 21.93
CA TRP A 389 11.36 -1.52 21.57
C TRP A 389 11.63 -1.17 20.09
N LYS A 390 10.97 -0.08 19.65
CA LYS A 390 10.99 0.66 18.36
C LYS A 390 10.27 2.02 18.63
N PRO A 391 10.45 3.08 17.81
CA PRO A 391 10.79 4.40 18.32
C PRO A 391 9.61 5.39 18.33
N ILE A 392 9.91 6.64 18.71
CA ILE A 392 8.94 7.73 18.80
C ILE A 392 9.32 8.84 17.80
N ASN A 393 8.33 9.36 17.06
CA ASN A 393 8.51 10.57 16.26
C ASN A 393 8.41 11.82 17.17
N PHE A 394 9.47 12.62 17.24
CA PHE A 394 9.53 13.75 18.16
C PHE A 394 8.81 15.01 17.65
N ASP A 395 8.64 15.16 16.33
CA ASP A 395 7.99 16.34 15.74
C ASP A 395 6.47 16.37 16.04
N ASP A 396 5.80 15.21 16.01
CA ASP A 396 4.38 15.10 16.40
C ASP A 396 4.16 15.46 17.87
N LEU A 397 5.11 15.10 18.75
CA LEU A 397 5.09 15.42 20.18
C LEU A 397 5.21 16.93 20.44
N LEU A 398 6.12 17.61 19.73
CA LEU A 398 6.25 19.07 19.83
C LEU A 398 4.97 19.80 19.38
N ILE A 399 4.32 19.31 18.33
CA ILE A 399 3.06 19.89 17.83
C ILE A 399 1.91 19.69 18.84
N GLN A 400 1.85 18.56 19.55
CA GLN A 400 0.87 18.36 20.62
C GLN A 400 1.13 19.26 21.83
N MET A 401 2.37 19.36 22.30
CA MET A 401 2.69 20.15 23.49
C MET A 401 2.40 21.64 23.30
N ASN A 402 2.79 22.22 22.16
CA ASN A 402 2.54 23.64 21.85
C ASN A 402 1.05 23.99 21.70
N GLN A 403 0.14 23.01 21.61
CA GLN A 403 -1.31 23.22 21.60
C GLN A 403 -1.92 23.28 23.02
N GLN A 404 -1.18 22.89 24.07
CA GLN A 404 -1.67 22.93 25.46
C GLN A 404 -1.24 24.19 26.24
N GLU A 405 -0.23 24.94 25.76
CA GLU A 405 0.38 26.05 26.52
C GLU A 405 -0.46 27.35 26.60
N ASN A 406 -1.68 27.41 26.04
CA ASN A 406 -2.48 28.66 25.93
C ASN A 406 -3.82 28.70 26.69
N GLU A 407 -4.26 27.63 27.37
CA GLU A 407 -5.49 27.67 28.17
C GLU A 407 -5.18 27.63 29.67
N GLN A 408 -5.62 28.67 30.39
CA GLN A 408 -5.52 28.73 31.85
C GLN A 408 -6.40 27.63 32.46
N ILE A 409 -5.82 26.76 33.29
CA ILE A 409 -6.51 25.61 33.90
C ILE A 409 -7.80 26.08 34.62
N PRO A 410 -9.00 25.74 34.10
CA PRO A 410 -10.25 26.05 34.78
C PRO A 410 -10.42 25.14 36.00
N VAL A 411 -11.14 25.61 37.02
CA VAL A 411 -11.65 24.70 38.06
C VAL A 411 -12.73 23.85 37.40
N ILE A 412 -12.38 22.57 37.13
CA ILE A 412 -13.23 21.62 36.39
C ILE A 412 -14.60 21.53 37.05
N THR A 413 -15.64 21.85 36.30
CA THR A 413 -17.03 21.82 36.79
C THR A 413 -17.58 20.40 36.82
N ASP A 414 -18.61 20.13 37.64
CA ASP A 414 -19.28 18.82 37.67
C ASP A 414 -19.78 18.38 36.27
N ALA A 415 -20.15 19.34 35.41
CA ALA A 415 -20.56 19.09 34.03
C ALA A 415 -19.39 18.60 33.14
N GLU A 416 -18.15 19.01 33.44
CA GLU A 416 -16.94 18.56 32.76
C GLU A 416 -16.44 17.22 33.33
N ILE A 417 -16.55 16.99 34.64
CA ILE A 417 -16.31 15.67 35.26
C ILE A 417 -17.24 14.61 34.63
N VAL A 418 -18.52 14.94 34.43
CA VAL A 418 -19.48 14.07 33.72
C VAL A 418 -19.10 13.87 32.24
N LYS A 419 -18.41 14.83 31.62
CA LYS A 419 -17.91 14.78 30.24
C LYS A 419 -16.69 13.86 30.12
N GLU A 420 -15.76 13.92 31.07
CA GLU A 420 -14.61 13.01 31.16
C GLU A 420 -15.02 11.58 31.53
N ALA A 421 -16.02 11.42 32.40
CA ALA A 421 -16.62 10.11 32.68
C ALA A 421 -17.20 9.45 31.40
N GLN A 422 -17.72 10.24 30.45
CA GLN A 422 -18.19 9.75 29.14
C GLN A 422 -17.05 9.40 28.16
N LEU A 423 -15.83 9.90 28.37
CA LEU A 423 -14.64 9.57 27.58
C LEU A 423 -13.94 8.29 28.07
N THR A 424 -14.22 7.84 29.30
CA THR A 424 -13.58 6.65 29.89
C THR A 424 -14.10 5.37 29.23
N LEU A 425 -13.24 4.70 28.45
CA LEU A 425 -13.59 3.46 27.75
C LEU A 425 -13.87 2.31 28.72
N LYS A 426 -14.99 1.62 28.52
CA LYS A 426 -15.37 0.41 29.24
C LYS A 426 -14.70 -0.81 28.63
N THR A 427 -13.72 -1.39 29.32
CA THR A 427 -13.11 -2.66 28.91
C THR A 427 -14.01 -3.86 29.25
N LYS A 428 -14.07 -4.80 28.32
CA LYS A 428 -14.66 -6.13 28.46
C LYS A 428 -13.63 -7.17 28.01
N VAL A 429 -13.20 -8.03 28.95
CA VAL A 429 -12.35 -9.18 28.67
C VAL A 429 -13.21 -10.45 28.75
N PRO A 430 -13.62 -11.06 27.62
CA PRO A 430 -14.26 -12.37 27.65
C PRO A 430 -13.36 -13.41 28.32
N THR A 431 -13.93 -14.24 29.19
CA THR A 431 -13.18 -15.25 29.98
C THR A 431 -12.51 -16.33 29.14
N ARG A 432 -12.90 -16.48 27.86
CA ARG A 432 -12.41 -17.50 26.93
C ARG A 432 -10.93 -17.28 26.59
N VAL A 433 -10.12 -18.29 26.91
CA VAL A 433 -8.76 -18.45 26.40
C VAL A 433 -8.82 -19.13 25.01
N PHE A 434 -7.86 -18.80 24.17
CA PHE A 434 -7.61 -19.41 22.86
C PHE A 434 -6.21 -20.04 22.89
N GLU A 435 -6.13 -21.32 22.52
CA GLU A 435 -4.91 -22.13 22.55
C GLU A 435 -5.07 -23.35 21.63
N ASN A 436 -3.95 -23.94 21.21
CA ASN A 436 -3.87 -25.24 20.52
C ASN A 436 -4.75 -25.39 19.26
N GLY A 437 -4.90 -24.32 18.47
CA GLY A 437 -5.74 -24.34 17.26
C GLY A 437 -5.68 -23.05 16.45
N VAL A 438 -6.45 -23.01 15.36
CA VAL A 438 -6.63 -21.83 14.50
C VAL A 438 -7.99 -21.20 14.79
N PHE A 439 -8.00 -19.90 15.13
CA PHE A 439 -9.21 -19.19 15.54
C PHE A 439 -9.36 -17.89 14.77
N ARG A 440 -10.56 -17.55 14.30
CA ARG A 440 -10.86 -16.24 13.73
C ARG A 440 -11.92 -15.56 14.60
N ILE A 441 -11.54 -14.50 15.30
CA ILE A 441 -12.41 -13.76 16.19
C ILE A 441 -12.74 -12.41 15.54
N SER A 442 -14.00 -12.24 15.16
CA SER A 442 -14.50 -10.99 14.56
C SER A 442 -15.21 -10.13 15.59
N CYS A 443 -14.88 -8.84 15.63
CA CYS A 443 -15.56 -7.81 16.38
C CYS A 443 -16.22 -6.82 15.41
N GLN A 444 -17.50 -6.50 15.66
CA GLN A 444 -18.18 -5.38 15.02
C GLN A 444 -18.62 -4.39 16.09
N PHE A 445 -18.32 -3.12 15.86
CA PHE A 445 -18.82 -2.01 16.65
C PHE A 445 -19.89 -1.24 15.86
N THR A 446 -20.85 -0.63 16.56
CA THR A 446 -21.93 0.16 15.93
C THR A 446 -22.21 1.44 16.70
N LYS A 447 -22.60 2.51 15.99
CA LYS A 447 -23.13 3.80 16.50
C LYS A 447 -22.23 4.70 17.36
N THR A 448 -21.06 4.24 17.81
CA THR A 448 -20.23 4.98 18.77
C THR A 448 -19.53 6.21 18.19
N LEU A 449 -19.30 7.23 19.02
CA LEU A 449 -18.72 8.52 18.64
C LEU A 449 -17.22 8.68 19.00
N ASN A 450 -16.66 7.83 19.87
CA ASN A 450 -15.28 7.92 20.35
C ASN A 450 -14.38 6.76 19.85
N SER A 451 -13.12 6.75 20.32
CA SER A 451 -12.16 5.65 20.09
C SER A 451 -12.69 4.31 20.61
N ARG A 452 -12.33 3.23 19.92
CA ARG A 452 -12.71 1.85 20.23
C ARG A 452 -11.52 0.95 19.98
N ARG A 453 -11.21 0.06 20.92
CA ARG A 453 -10.10 -0.87 20.80
C ARG A 453 -10.58 -2.31 20.79
N PHE A 454 -10.04 -3.09 19.88
CA PHE A 454 -10.18 -4.54 19.85
C PHE A 454 -8.77 -5.14 19.84
N GLY A 455 -8.51 -6.16 20.65
CA GLY A 455 -7.16 -6.68 20.79
C GLY A 455 -7.06 -8.06 21.43
N VAL A 456 -5.83 -8.56 21.47
CA VAL A 456 -5.44 -9.81 22.14
C VAL A 456 -4.29 -9.59 23.11
N HIS A 457 -4.33 -10.28 24.24
CA HIS A 457 -3.30 -10.28 25.27
C HIS A 457 -3.06 -11.71 25.79
N PRO A 458 -1.99 -11.98 26.56
CA PRO A 458 -1.70 -13.33 27.04
C PRO A 458 -2.68 -13.74 28.15
N ALA A 459 -3.00 -15.02 28.21
CA ALA A 459 -3.74 -15.58 29.34
C ALA A 459 -2.87 -15.52 30.62
N GLY A 460 -3.40 -14.91 31.68
CA GLY A 460 -2.68 -14.71 32.95
C GLY A 460 -2.11 -13.30 33.15
N THR A 461 -2.01 -12.49 32.10
CA THR A 461 -1.61 -11.07 32.21
C THR A 461 -2.75 -10.24 32.81
N GLU A 462 -2.41 -9.37 33.76
CA GLU A 462 -3.32 -8.37 34.33
C GLU A 462 -3.52 -7.21 33.35
N VAL A 463 -4.75 -6.68 33.29
CA VAL A 463 -5.11 -5.53 32.46
C VAL A 463 -5.46 -4.38 33.40
N PHE A 464 -4.57 -3.39 33.49
CA PHE A 464 -4.76 -2.20 34.31
C PHE A 464 -5.21 -1.03 33.43
N SER A 465 -6.20 -0.23 33.85
CA SER A 465 -6.67 0.99 33.16
C SER A 465 -6.65 0.92 31.62
N ASN A 466 -7.28 -0.15 31.08
CA ASN A 466 -7.50 -0.42 29.65
C ASN A 466 -6.29 -0.85 28.78
N ILE A 467 -5.05 -0.98 29.29
CA ILE A 467 -3.87 -1.52 28.55
C ILE A 467 -2.97 -2.34 29.51
N PRO A 468 -2.40 -3.50 29.12
CA PRO A 468 -1.47 -4.24 29.98
C PRO A 468 -0.24 -3.41 30.38
N ILE A 469 0.23 -3.67 31.60
CA ILE A 469 1.31 -2.92 32.25
C ILE A 469 2.64 -3.14 31.49
N SER A 470 3.47 -2.09 31.40
CA SER A 470 4.66 -2.01 30.54
C SER A 470 5.79 -2.99 30.88
N ASN A 471 5.71 -3.65 32.04
CA ASN A 471 6.71 -4.49 32.69
C ASN A 471 6.36 -6.00 32.67
N LYS A 472 5.67 -6.47 31.64
CA LYS A 472 5.43 -7.90 31.36
C LYS A 472 5.70 -8.20 29.88
N ASP A 473 6.31 -9.36 29.62
CA ASP A 473 7.08 -9.67 28.40
C ASP A 473 6.30 -9.60 27.09
N PHE A 474 4.97 -9.76 27.13
CA PHE A 474 4.11 -9.57 25.97
C PHE A 474 3.05 -8.50 26.23
N ARG A 475 3.14 -7.43 25.45
CA ARG A 475 2.21 -6.29 25.43
C ARG A 475 1.07 -6.58 24.43
N ALA A 476 -0.17 -6.23 24.77
CA ALA A 476 -1.35 -6.58 23.96
C ALA A 476 -1.24 -6.04 22.52
N ILE A 477 -1.60 -6.87 21.53
CA ILE A 477 -1.82 -6.42 20.15
C ILE A 477 -3.21 -5.78 20.10
N THR A 478 -3.31 -4.55 19.62
CA THR A 478 -4.56 -3.77 19.63
C THR A 478 -4.78 -3.07 18.29
N TYR A 479 -6.03 -2.91 17.88
CA TYR A 479 -6.45 -2.03 16.78
C TYR A 479 -7.45 -0.99 17.31
N ASP A 480 -7.15 0.29 17.07
CA ASP A 480 -7.99 1.45 17.42
C ASP A 480 -8.81 1.88 16.20
N GLU A 481 -10.13 1.70 16.23
CA GLU A 481 -10.98 1.83 15.03
C GLU A 481 -11.06 3.27 14.49
N LYS A 482 -11.04 4.26 15.39
CA LYS A 482 -11.24 5.67 15.04
C LYS A 482 -10.13 6.18 14.12
N ASP A 483 -8.89 5.92 14.51
CA ASP A 483 -7.70 6.44 13.84
C ASP A 483 -7.06 5.39 12.91
N GLY A 484 -7.54 4.13 12.94
CA GLY A 484 -7.00 2.99 12.21
C GLY A 484 -5.67 2.47 12.75
N VAL A 485 -5.36 2.76 14.02
CA VAL A 485 -4.02 2.56 14.60
C VAL A 485 -3.84 1.14 15.13
N VAL A 486 -2.85 0.42 14.60
CA VAL A 486 -2.38 -0.85 15.16
C VAL A 486 -1.30 -0.56 16.22
N ARG A 487 -1.40 -1.17 17.41
CA ARG A 487 -0.50 -0.98 18.55
C ARG A 487 -0.01 -2.29 19.15
N ILE A 488 1.18 -2.24 19.77
CA ILE A 488 1.64 -3.21 20.78
C ILE A 488 1.72 -2.48 22.14
N GLY A 489 0.80 -2.80 23.04
CA GLY A 489 0.58 -2.07 24.28
C GLY A 489 0.23 -0.61 23.99
N TRP A 490 1.06 0.30 24.49
CA TRP A 490 0.95 1.74 24.23
C TRP A 490 1.53 2.17 22.87
N HIS A 491 2.50 1.42 22.33
CA HIS A 491 3.28 1.83 21.16
C HIS A 491 2.48 1.64 19.87
N GLU A 492 2.28 2.72 19.12
CA GLU A 492 1.75 2.69 17.77
C GLU A 492 2.78 2.09 16.80
N LEU A 493 2.35 1.15 15.97
CA LEU A 493 3.19 0.52 14.93
C LEU A 493 2.88 1.05 13.54
N PHE A 494 1.59 1.22 13.21
CA PHE A 494 1.14 1.56 11.87
C PHE A 494 -0.32 2.06 11.86
N ARG A 495 -0.66 2.92 10.89
CA ARG A 495 -2.05 3.33 10.61
C ARG A 495 -2.58 2.61 9.37
N TRP A 496 -3.50 1.67 9.60
CA TRP A 496 -4.21 0.96 8.55
C TRP A 496 -5.71 1.30 8.61
N ASN A 497 -6.12 2.26 7.79
CA ASN A 497 -7.51 2.69 7.66
C ASN A 497 -8.01 2.45 6.22
N PRO A 498 -8.28 1.19 5.82
CA PRO A 498 -8.66 0.85 4.45
C PRO A 498 -9.99 1.51 4.07
N VAL A 499 -9.97 2.33 3.02
CA VAL A 499 -10.98 3.37 2.73
C VAL A 499 -12.42 2.87 2.90
N ALA A 500 -13.15 3.49 3.84
CA ALA A 500 -14.55 3.17 4.11
C ALA A 500 -15.45 3.55 2.93
N LYS A 501 -15.66 2.63 2.00
CA LYS A 501 -16.72 2.74 0.99
C LYS A 501 -18.08 2.71 1.72
N ASN A 502 -18.69 3.88 1.83
CA ASN A 502 -20.10 4.10 2.17
C ASN A 502 -20.52 3.74 3.61
N ASN A 503 -19.73 4.12 4.63
CA ASN A 503 -20.09 4.07 6.08
C ASN A 503 -20.58 2.69 6.60
N GLN A 504 -20.28 1.58 5.93
CA GLN A 504 -20.70 0.26 6.40
C GLN A 504 -19.96 -0.15 7.69
N PRO A 505 -20.64 -0.80 8.65
CA PRO A 505 -20.06 -1.17 9.94
C PRO A 505 -19.01 -2.27 9.76
N ARG A 506 -17.74 -1.88 9.78
CA ARG A 506 -16.58 -2.75 9.56
C ARG A 506 -16.53 -3.90 10.57
N TRP A 507 -16.29 -5.11 10.08
CA TRP A 507 -15.86 -6.24 10.90
C TRP A 507 -14.34 -6.22 11.00
N ILE A 508 -13.82 -6.00 12.20
CA ILE A 508 -12.39 -6.12 12.50
C ILE A 508 -12.18 -7.56 13.00
N SER A 509 -11.28 -8.33 12.42
CA SER A 509 -11.07 -9.73 12.82
C SER A 509 -9.61 -10.02 13.12
N PHE A 510 -9.33 -10.67 14.25
CA PHE A 510 -8.04 -11.32 14.48
C PHE A 510 -8.14 -12.78 14.07
N GLU A 511 -7.18 -13.26 13.29
CA GLU A 511 -6.90 -14.68 13.14
C GLU A 511 -5.69 -15.04 13.98
N LEU A 512 -5.83 -16.06 14.83
CA LEU A 512 -4.79 -16.57 15.72
C LEU A 512 -4.45 -17.98 15.23
N ASP A 513 -3.18 -18.23 14.91
CA ASP A 513 -2.65 -19.57 14.70
C ASP A 513 -1.77 -19.96 15.89
N LEU A 514 -2.34 -20.78 16.77
CA LEU A 514 -1.77 -21.18 18.06
C LEU A 514 -1.56 -22.69 18.13
N ARG A 515 -1.34 -23.33 16.97
CA ARG A 515 -1.11 -24.78 16.87
C ARG A 515 0.18 -25.20 17.59
N GLU A 516 0.22 -26.43 18.10
CA GLU A 516 1.45 -26.97 18.71
C GLU A 516 2.47 -27.37 17.63
N GLU A 517 1.99 -27.83 16.47
CA GLU A 517 2.82 -28.31 15.35
C GLU A 517 3.53 -27.22 14.52
N ILE A 518 3.45 -25.94 14.92
CA ILE A 518 4.13 -24.83 14.23
C ILE A 518 5.18 -24.17 15.13
N GLU A 519 6.31 -23.86 14.51
CA GLU A 519 7.47 -23.19 15.11
C GLU A 519 7.09 -21.80 15.64
N HIS A 520 6.64 -20.92 14.74
CA HIS A 520 6.15 -19.58 15.07
C HIS A 520 4.62 -19.56 15.16
N ASN A 521 4.06 -19.15 16.30
CA ASN A 521 2.64 -18.79 16.39
C ASN A 521 2.38 -17.49 15.64
N THR A 522 1.17 -17.26 15.13
CA THR A 522 0.85 -15.99 14.47
C THR A 522 -0.44 -15.33 14.91
N VAL A 523 -0.47 -14.00 14.82
CA VAL A 523 -1.70 -13.20 14.81
C VAL A 523 -1.74 -12.36 13.54
N ARG A 524 -2.84 -12.46 12.80
CA ARG A 524 -3.15 -11.67 11.62
C ARG A 524 -4.36 -10.78 11.92
N LEU A 525 -4.37 -9.56 11.43
CA LEU A 525 -5.51 -8.64 11.55
C LEU A 525 -6.18 -8.49 10.17
N PHE A 526 -7.51 -8.48 10.15
CA PHE A 526 -8.33 -8.30 8.95
C PHE A 526 -9.36 -7.19 9.17
N ILE A 527 -9.68 -6.44 8.12
CA ILE A 527 -10.79 -5.48 8.10
C ILE A 527 -11.70 -5.86 6.93
N GLY A 528 -12.89 -6.39 7.26
CA GLY A 528 -13.74 -7.06 6.27
C GLY A 528 -13.05 -8.30 5.70
N SER A 529 -12.66 -8.22 4.43
CA SER A 529 -11.90 -9.25 3.70
C SER A 529 -10.46 -8.84 3.37
N GLU A 530 -10.03 -7.63 3.73
CA GLU A 530 -8.65 -7.16 3.54
C GLU A 530 -7.78 -7.68 4.70
N GLU A 531 -6.57 -8.16 4.42
CA GLU A 531 -5.58 -8.57 5.42
C GLU A 531 -4.59 -7.43 5.69
N SER A 532 -4.18 -7.28 6.95
CA SER A 532 -3.19 -6.30 7.39
C SER A 532 -1.84 -6.56 6.73
N PRO A 533 -1.08 -5.51 6.33
CA PRO A 533 0.31 -5.67 5.88
C PRO A 533 1.26 -6.12 7.00
N ILE A 534 0.79 -6.17 8.25
CA ILE A 534 1.53 -6.65 9.43
C ILE A 534 0.93 -7.97 9.91
N ILE A 535 1.79 -8.99 9.99
CA ILE A 535 1.56 -10.25 10.70
C ILE A 535 2.46 -10.26 11.94
N PHE A 536 1.90 -10.59 13.09
CA PHE A 536 2.66 -10.79 14.32
C PHE A 536 3.08 -12.25 14.41
N ILE A 537 4.37 -12.51 14.64
CA ILE A 537 4.94 -13.84 14.87
C ILE A 537 5.29 -14.00 16.36
N ASP A 538 5.57 -15.24 16.78
CA ASP A 538 6.02 -15.62 18.13
C ASP A 538 5.13 -15.14 19.29
N VAL A 539 3.83 -15.02 19.02
CA VAL A 539 2.84 -14.72 20.05
C VAL A 539 2.71 -15.86 21.07
N PRO A 540 2.34 -15.61 22.33
CA PRO A 540 2.10 -16.66 23.32
C PRO A 540 1.07 -17.70 22.87
N LYS A 541 1.34 -19.00 23.11
CA LYS A 541 0.44 -20.13 22.77
C LYS A 541 -0.97 -20.03 23.42
N LYS A 542 -1.16 -19.17 24.44
CA LYS A 542 -2.42 -18.96 25.17
C LYS A 542 -2.82 -17.48 25.17
N LEU A 543 -3.82 -17.10 24.39
CA LEU A 543 -4.30 -15.72 24.25
C LEU A 543 -5.71 -15.53 24.83
N ARG A 544 -6.05 -14.28 25.19
CA ARG A 544 -7.39 -13.78 25.51
C ARG A 544 -7.70 -12.58 24.64
N ILE A 545 -8.98 -12.40 24.33
CA ILE A 545 -9.50 -11.22 23.65
C ILE A 545 -9.82 -10.13 24.68
N TYR A 546 -9.67 -8.87 24.30
CA TYR A 546 -10.35 -7.76 24.97
C TYR A 546 -10.99 -6.79 23.97
N THR A 547 -12.05 -6.12 24.40
CA THR A 547 -12.63 -4.96 23.71
C THR A 547 -12.78 -3.80 24.68
N ALA A 548 -12.55 -2.57 24.21
CA ALA A 548 -12.80 -1.35 24.97
C ALA A 548 -13.56 -0.36 24.08
N TYR A 549 -14.63 0.23 24.60
CA TYR A 549 -15.54 1.10 23.85
C TYR A 549 -16.16 2.16 24.77
N ASP A 550 -16.72 3.23 24.19
CA ASP A 550 -17.27 4.35 24.96
C ASP A 550 -18.53 4.00 25.77
N PHE A 551 -18.84 4.81 26.76
CA PHE A 551 -19.91 4.54 27.73
C PHE A 551 -21.32 4.90 27.23
N GLN A 552 -21.50 5.11 25.91
CA GLN A 552 -22.76 5.59 25.35
C GLN A 552 -23.82 4.45 25.26
N PRO A 553 -25.10 4.69 25.63
CA PRO A 553 -26.13 3.64 25.65
C PRO A 553 -26.40 2.97 24.29
N GLU A 554 -26.12 3.67 23.18
CA GLU A 554 -26.33 3.16 21.83
C GLU A 554 -25.15 2.36 21.27
N THR A 555 -24.01 2.38 21.97
CA THR A 555 -22.79 1.67 21.58
C THR A 555 -22.93 0.18 21.81
N THR A 556 -22.81 -0.61 20.74
CA THR A 556 -22.78 -2.08 20.83
C THR A 556 -21.49 -2.65 20.26
N CYS A 557 -21.03 -3.74 20.88
CA CYS A 557 -19.84 -4.50 20.53
C CYS A 557 -20.24 -5.97 20.38
N SER A 558 -20.30 -6.45 19.13
CA SER A 558 -20.66 -7.83 18.79
C SER A 558 -19.40 -8.64 18.51
N LEU A 559 -19.11 -9.62 19.38
CA LEU A 559 -17.93 -10.49 19.28
C LEU A 559 -18.33 -11.90 18.84
N LYS A 560 -17.72 -12.39 17.77
CA LYS A 560 -17.97 -13.72 17.18
C LYS A 560 -16.67 -14.51 17.03
N PRO A 561 -16.35 -15.43 17.96
CA PRO A 561 -15.21 -16.33 17.83
C PRO A 561 -15.58 -17.56 16.98
N PHE A 562 -14.95 -17.70 15.83
CA PHE A 562 -14.97 -18.90 14.98
C PHE A 562 -13.70 -19.73 15.21
N THR A 563 -13.79 -21.05 15.04
CA THR A 563 -12.63 -21.97 15.07
C THR A 563 -12.47 -22.54 13.68
N ILE A 564 -11.33 -22.31 13.05
CA ILE A 564 -11.04 -22.83 11.72
C ILE A 564 -10.66 -24.31 11.89
N PRO A 565 -11.40 -25.26 11.29
CA PRO A 565 -11.05 -26.67 11.40
C PRO A 565 -9.68 -26.90 10.74
N LYS A 566 -8.87 -27.81 11.29
CA LYS A 566 -7.64 -28.25 10.60
C LYS A 566 -8.04 -28.74 9.20
N PRO A 567 -7.31 -28.34 8.13
CA PRO A 567 -7.65 -28.75 6.78
C PRO A 567 -7.65 -30.28 6.73
N ALA A 568 -8.78 -30.88 6.35
CA ALA A 568 -8.83 -32.31 6.13
C ALA A 568 -7.86 -32.63 5.00
N PHE A 569 -6.81 -33.40 5.30
CA PHE A 569 -5.94 -33.95 4.28
C PHE A 569 -6.79 -34.82 3.35
N ALA A 570 -7.14 -34.28 2.18
CA ALA A 570 -7.65 -35.08 1.10
C ALA A 570 -6.59 -36.13 0.79
N LYS A 571 -6.91 -37.40 1.06
CA LYS A 571 -6.12 -38.52 0.57
C LYS A 571 -6.25 -38.52 -0.95
N TYR A 572 -5.30 -37.87 -1.60
CA TYR A 572 -4.92 -38.24 -2.95
C TYR A 572 -4.18 -39.57 -2.81
N ASP A 573 -4.92 -40.66 -2.96
CA ASP A 573 -4.31 -41.96 -3.24
C ASP A 573 -3.63 -41.83 -4.61
N ILE A 574 -2.33 -42.12 -4.67
CA ILE A 574 -1.43 -41.99 -5.83
C ILE A 574 -1.21 -43.36 -6.46
#